data_AF-A0A2R7K4H0-F1
#
_entry.id   AF-A0A2R7K4H0-F1
#
_cell.length_a   1.000
_cell.length_b   1.000
_cell.length_c   1.000
_cell.angle_alpha   90.00
_cell.angle_beta   90.00
_cell.angle_gamma   90.00
#
_symmetry.space_group_name_H-M   'P 1'
#
loop_
_entity.id
_entity.type
_entity.pdbx_description
1 polymer ?
#
loop_
_entity_poly.entity_id
_entity_poly.type
_entity_poly.pdbx_seq_one_letter_code
_entity_poly.pdbx_strand_id
1 'polypeptide(L)'
;LSISTGDSRCDVPYMRAAEMYLIEAEAKARLGQADAADILFELEKARDPKYVLSTNTGQALVDEILLQRRIELWGEGFRFFDLKRTNSSLDRTGANHDSSIVGGVFVVPAGDKRWQWLIPVDEINANPLIIQNEL
;
A
#
# COMPACT_ATOMS: atom_id res chain seq x y z
N LEU A 1 -30.00 -12.17 31.32
CA LEU A 1 -28.66 -11.92 30.75
C LEU A 1 -28.84 -11.83 29.23
N SER A 2 -28.61 -10.68 28.60
CA SER A 2 -28.67 -10.60 27.13
C SER A 2 -27.40 -11.22 26.55
N ILE A 3 -27.53 -12.31 25.80
CA ILE A 3 -26.43 -12.87 25.01
C ILE A 3 -26.26 -11.98 23.77
N SER A 4 -25.02 -11.54 23.51
CA SER A 4 -24.67 -10.88 22.26
C SER A 4 -24.81 -11.90 21.12
N THR A 5 -25.64 -11.58 20.12
CA THR A 5 -25.81 -12.37 18.89
C THR A 5 -24.90 -11.89 17.76
N GLY A 6 -23.92 -11.03 18.04
CA GLY A 6 -22.99 -10.52 17.04
C GLY A 6 -22.03 -11.62 16.59
N ASP A 7 -22.03 -11.91 15.29
CA ASP A 7 -21.04 -12.78 14.63
C ASP A 7 -20.08 -11.90 13.81
N SER A 8 -18.79 -12.02 14.08
CA SER A 8 -17.71 -11.23 13.42
C SER A 8 -16.68 -12.12 12.72
N ARG A 9 -17.08 -13.34 12.37
CA ARG A 9 -16.22 -14.24 11.58
C ARG A 9 -16.16 -13.75 10.13
N CYS A 10 -14.96 -13.63 9.60
CA CYS A 10 -14.69 -13.40 8.19
C CYS A 10 -13.46 -14.20 7.76
N ASP A 11 -13.40 -14.54 6.48
CA ASP A 11 -12.20 -15.10 5.88
C ASP A 11 -11.20 -13.98 5.58
N VAL A 12 -9.91 -14.28 5.71
CA VAL A 12 -8.83 -13.33 5.40
C VAL A 12 -8.21 -13.73 4.06
N PRO A 13 -8.48 -13.00 2.97
CA PRO A 13 -7.85 -13.29 1.70
C PRO A 13 -6.37 -12.93 1.77
N TYR A 14 -5.51 -13.85 1.34
CA TYR A 14 -4.07 -13.59 1.26
C TYR A 14 -3.64 -12.95 -0.07
N MET A 15 -4.35 -13.24 -1.15
CA MET A 15 -4.11 -12.68 -2.48
C MET A 15 -5.38 -12.71 -3.31
N ARG A 16 -5.49 -11.80 -4.29
CA ARG A 16 -6.63 -11.75 -5.23
C ARG A 16 -6.14 -11.41 -6.64
N ALA A 17 -6.92 -11.76 -7.65
CA ALA A 17 -6.58 -11.48 -9.05
C ALA A 17 -6.37 -9.98 -9.33
N ALA A 18 -7.12 -9.09 -8.67
CA ALA A 18 -6.97 -7.64 -8.83
C ALA A 18 -5.54 -7.15 -8.53
N GLU A 19 -4.88 -7.74 -7.53
CA GLU A 19 -3.48 -7.42 -7.22
C GLU A 19 -2.57 -7.75 -8.42
N MET A 20 -2.81 -8.87 -9.11
CA MET A 20 -2.00 -9.31 -10.25
C MET A 20 -2.14 -8.36 -11.45
N TYR A 21 -3.36 -7.89 -11.75
CA TYR A 21 -3.58 -6.85 -12.78
C TYR A 21 -2.79 -5.58 -12.49
N LEU A 22 -2.81 -5.14 -11.23
CA LEU A 22 -2.10 -3.93 -10.81
C LEU A 22 -0.57 -4.11 -10.81
N ILE A 23 -0.07 -5.30 -10.46
CA ILE A 23 1.36 -5.64 -10.59
C ILE A 23 1.78 -5.62 -12.06
N GLU A 24 1.00 -6.26 -12.94
CA GLU A 24 1.29 -6.31 -14.37
C GLU A 24 1.27 -4.91 -15.00
N ALA A 25 0.21 -4.13 -14.74
CA ALA A 25 0.09 -2.76 -15.23
C ALA A 25 1.28 -1.91 -14.77
N GLU A 26 1.65 -1.97 -13.48
CA GLU A 26 2.77 -1.18 -12.96
C GLU A 26 4.11 -1.59 -13.62
N ALA A 27 4.38 -2.90 -13.69
CA ALA A 27 5.62 -3.40 -14.28
C ALA A 27 5.74 -2.98 -15.75
N LYS A 28 4.66 -3.14 -16.52
CA LYS A 28 4.63 -2.76 -17.93
C LYS A 28 4.74 -1.25 -18.14
N ALA A 29 4.10 -0.44 -17.29
CA ALA A 29 4.23 1.01 -17.33
C ALA A 29 5.69 1.45 -17.08
N ARG A 30 6.36 0.83 -16.10
CA ARG A 30 7.79 1.08 -15.82
C ARG A 30 8.72 0.63 -16.95
N LEU A 31 8.35 -0.42 -17.68
CA LEU A 31 9.06 -0.88 -18.87
C LEU A 31 8.74 -0.07 -20.15
N GLY A 32 7.80 0.88 -20.08
CA GLY A 32 7.36 1.68 -21.22
C GLY A 32 6.58 0.87 -22.26
N GLN A 33 5.92 -0.22 -21.85
CA GLN A 33 5.09 -1.02 -22.75
C GLN A 33 3.72 -0.35 -22.97
N ALA A 34 3.23 -0.40 -24.22
CA ALA A 34 2.06 0.36 -24.66
C ALA A 34 0.74 -0.15 -24.06
N ASP A 35 0.67 -1.42 -23.67
CA ASP A 35 -0.51 -2.10 -23.15
C ASP A 35 -0.71 -1.93 -21.64
N ALA A 36 0.17 -1.21 -20.94
CA ALA A 36 0.06 -0.98 -19.51
C ALA A 36 -1.25 -0.26 -19.11
N ALA A 37 -1.67 0.73 -19.91
CA ALA A 37 -2.90 1.48 -19.67
C ALA A 37 -4.15 0.63 -19.91
N ASP A 38 -4.10 -0.31 -20.87
CA ASP A 38 -5.20 -1.22 -21.17
C ASP A 38 -5.45 -2.20 -20.03
N ILE A 39 -4.38 -2.70 -19.40
CA ILE A 39 -4.48 -3.62 -18.25
C ILE A 39 -5.09 -2.91 -17.04
N LEU A 40 -4.67 -1.67 -16.76
CA LEU A 40 -5.30 -0.86 -15.72
C LEU A 40 -6.79 -0.64 -16.04
N PHE A 41 -7.10 -0.28 -17.30
CA PHE A 41 -8.45 -0.03 -17.75
C PHE A 41 -9.36 -1.25 -17.59
N GLU A 42 -8.88 -2.46 -17.88
CA GLU A 42 -9.64 -3.70 -17.71
C GLU A 42 -10.13 -3.87 -16.26
N LEU A 43 -9.25 -3.65 -15.29
CA LEU A 43 -9.60 -3.72 -13.87
C LEU A 43 -10.55 -2.58 -13.47
N GLU A 44 -10.19 -1.34 -13.79
CA GLU A 44 -10.91 -0.15 -13.34
C GLU A 44 -12.30 -0.04 -13.96
N LYS A 45 -12.48 -0.45 -15.22
CA LYS A 45 -13.79 -0.44 -15.88
C LYS A 45 -14.79 -1.38 -15.20
N ALA A 46 -14.30 -2.45 -14.57
CA ALA A 46 -15.12 -3.36 -13.78
C ALA A 46 -15.48 -2.80 -12.39
N ARG A 47 -14.78 -1.76 -11.90
CA ARG A 47 -15.06 -1.07 -10.62
C ARG A 47 -15.89 0.20 -10.82
N ASP A 48 -15.54 0.99 -11.82
CA ASP A 48 -16.23 2.19 -12.23
C ASP A 48 -16.57 2.15 -13.73
N PRO A 49 -17.85 1.95 -14.09
CA PRO A 49 -18.31 1.99 -15.48
C PRO A 49 -18.05 3.33 -16.19
N LYS A 50 -17.76 4.42 -15.47
CA LYS A 50 -17.41 5.73 -16.04
C LYS A 50 -15.91 5.90 -16.26
N TYR A 51 -15.07 5.00 -15.75
CA TYR A 51 -13.64 5.04 -15.99
C TYR A 51 -13.35 5.03 -17.49
N VAL A 52 -12.42 5.88 -17.91
CA VAL A 52 -11.96 6.02 -19.30
C VAL A 52 -10.53 5.54 -19.40
N LEU A 53 -10.16 5.02 -20.57
CA LEU A 53 -8.80 4.60 -20.83
C LEU A 53 -7.85 5.78 -20.60
N SER A 54 -6.82 5.56 -19.78
CA SER A 54 -5.86 6.60 -19.46
C SER A 54 -5.05 6.98 -20.69
N THR A 55 -4.74 8.27 -20.81
CA THR A 55 -3.80 8.81 -21.81
C THR A 55 -2.45 9.12 -21.20
N ASN A 56 -2.28 8.86 -19.89
CA ASN A 56 -1.01 9.07 -19.20
C ASN A 56 0.04 8.08 -19.73
N THR A 57 1.31 8.51 -19.67
CA THR A 57 2.46 7.69 -20.05
C THR A 57 3.60 7.91 -19.05
N GLY A 58 4.60 7.02 -19.07
CA GLY A 58 5.77 7.13 -18.20
C GLY A 58 5.39 7.22 -16.72
N GLN A 59 6.00 8.16 -16.00
CA GLN A 59 5.77 8.33 -14.56
C GLN A 59 4.32 8.68 -14.22
N ALA A 60 3.63 9.45 -15.06
CA ALA A 60 2.24 9.82 -14.80
C ALA A 60 1.31 8.60 -14.80
N LEU A 61 1.56 7.62 -15.68
CA LEU A 61 0.80 6.37 -15.70
C LEU A 61 1.15 5.50 -14.47
N VAL A 62 2.42 5.46 -14.07
CA VAL A 62 2.84 4.75 -12.84
C VAL A 62 2.16 5.34 -11.61
N ASP A 63 2.09 6.67 -11.49
CA ASP A 63 1.44 7.35 -10.36
C ASP A 63 -0.06 7.08 -10.31
N GLU A 64 -0.73 7.05 -11.47
CA GLU A 64 -2.13 6.65 -11.59
C GLU A 64 -2.36 5.20 -11.16
N ILE A 65 -1.52 4.26 -11.60
CA ILE A 65 -1.60 2.86 -11.19
C ILE A 65 -1.40 2.74 -9.67
N LEU A 66 -0.44 3.46 -9.08
CA LEU A 66 -0.21 3.46 -7.63
C LEU A 66 -1.37 4.09 -6.85
N LEU A 67 -2.07 5.06 -7.44
CA LEU A 67 -3.31 5.59 -6.87
C LEU A 67 -4.41 4.53 -6.87
N GLN A 68 -4.62 3.84 -7.99
CA GLN A 68 -5.63 2.77 -8.09
C GLN A 68 -5.31 1.57 -7.19
N ARG A 69 -4.02 1.20 -7.06
CA ARG A 69 -3.55 0.22 -6.07
C ARG A 69 -3.97 0.60 -4.65
N ARG A 70 -3.83 1.87 -4.27
CA ARG A 70 -4.20 2.36 -2.94
C ARG A 70 -5.72 2.28 -2.71
N ILE A 71 -6.52 2.43 -3.75
CA ILE A 71 -7.99 2.36 -3.71
C ILE A 71 -8.45 0.90 -3.62
N GLU A 72 -8.03 0.05 -4.57
CA GLU A 72 -8.47 -1.35 -4.69
C GLU A 72 -7.99 -2.23 -3.53
N LEU A 73 -6.80 -1.98 -2.99
CA LEU A 73 -6.16 -2.80 -1.95
C LEU A 73 -6.22 -2.14 -0.55
N TRP A 74 -7.19 -1.24 -0.35
CA TRP A 74 -7.37 -0.57 0.94
C TRP A 74 -7.71 -1.59 2.03
N GLY A 75 -6.99 -1.52 3.16
CA GLY A 75 -7.20 -2.42 4.30
C GLY A 75 -6.50 -3.78 4.19
N GLU A 76 -5.89 -4.10 3.04
CA GLU A 76 -5.23 -5.41 2.81
C GLU A 76 -3.71 -5.38 3.10
N GLY A 77 -3.17 -4.28 3.64
CA GLY A 77 -1.79 -4.22 4.15
C GLY A 77 -0.72 -3.76 3.15
N PHE A 78 -1.08 -3.36 1.93
CA PHE A 78 -0.10 -3.06 0.87
C PHE A 78 0.55 -1.68 0.95
N ARG A 79 -0.14 -0.66 1.48
CA ARG A 79 0.31 0.74 1.35
C ARG A 79 1.69 0.99 1.98
N PHE A 80 2.02 0.30 3.07
CA PHE A 80 3.35 0.39 3.69
C PHE A 80 4.45 -0.11 2.75
N PHE A 81 4.23 -1.28 2.13
CA PHE A 81 5.19 -1.89 1.22
C PHE A 81 5.32 -1.10 -0.09
N ASP A 82 4.21 -0.56 -0.60
CA ASP A 82 4.24 0.30 -1.78
C ASP A 82 5.12 1.53 -1.54
N LEU A 83 4.90 2.27 -0.45
CA LEU A 83 5.71 3.44 -0.13
C LEU A 83 7.20 3.09 0.06
N LYS A 84 7.48 1.97 0.73
CA LYS A 84 8.85 1.51 0.98
C LYS A 84 9.58 1.12 -0.31
N ARG A 85 8.95 0.30 -1.17
CA ARG A 85 9.59 -0.19 -2.41
C ARG A 85 9.78 0.91 -3.45
N THR A 86 8.92 1.91 -3.46
CA THR A 86 9.03 3.07 -4.38
C THR A 86 9.84 4.22 -3.77
N ASN A 87 10.43 4.02 -2.59
CA ASN A 87 11.15 5.05 -1.84
C ASN A 87 10.38 6.38 -1.78
N SER A 88 9.11 6.30 -1.40
CA SER A 88 8.18 7.43 -1.37
C SER A 88 7.87 7.84 0.07
N SER A 89 7.65 9.13 0.29
CA SER A 89 7.25 9.64 1.59
C SER A 89 5.79 9.33 1.90
N LEU A 90 5.50 9.18 3.19
CA LEU A 90 4.15 9.23 3.71
C LEU A 90 3.81 10.67 4.09
N ASP A 91 2.71 11.18 3.57
CA ASP A 91 2.13 12.46 3.99
C ASP A 91 0.64 12.26 4.27
N ARG A 92 0.24 12.63 5.49
CA ARG A 92 -1.14 12.57 6.01
C ARG A 92 -1.75 13.95 6.20
N THR A 93 -1.03 15.02 5.84
CA THR A 93 -1.46 16.41 6.01
C THR A 93 -2.69 16.69 5.13
N GLY A 94 -3.66 17.43 5.66
CA GLY A 94 -4.88 17.79 4.92
C GLY A 94 -5.89 16.64 4.75
N ALA A 95 -5.63 15.47 5.32
CA ALA A 95 -6.56 14.35 5.36
C ALA A 95 -7.30 14.28 6.72
N ASN A 96 -8.19 13.30 6.88
CA ASN A 96 -9.02 13.11 8.08
C ASN A 96 -8.28 12.40 9.24
N HIS A 97 -6.96 12.56 9.36
CA HIS A 97 -6.17 11.92 10.41
C HIS A 97 -6.22 12.73 11.72
N ASP A 98 -6.53 12.06 12.82
CA ASP A 98 -6.48 12.64 14.16
C ASP A 98 -5.03 12.63 14.70
N SER A 99 -4.55 13.79 15.14
CA SER A 99 -3.18 13.96 15.66
C SER A 99 -2.84 13.06 16.85
N SER A 100 -3.83 12.74 17.70
CA SER A 100 -3.65 11.88 18.86
C SER A 100 -3.49 10.41 18.47
N ILE A 101 -4.14 9.98 17.38
CA ILE A 101 -4.07 8.61 16.87
C ILE A 101 -2.77 8.37 16.10
N VAL A 102 -2.29 9.37 15.36
CA VAL A 102 -1.01 9.26 14.62
C VAL A 102 0.22 9.68 15.44
N GLY A 103 0.05 10.01 16.72
CA GLY A 103 1.14 10.42 17.61
C GLY A 103 1.88 11.68 17.13
N GLY A 104 1.17 12.60 16.48
CA GLY A 104 1.76 13.79 15.83
C GLY A 104 2.57 13.51 14.57
N VAL A 105 2.68 12.25 14.12
CA VAL A 105 3.46 11.86 12.93
C VAL A 105 2.61 11.90 11.67
N PHE A 106 2.52 13.09 11.08
CA PHE A 106 1.83 13.30 9.80
C PHE A 106 2.70 12.97 8.59
N VAL A 107 4.00 13.24 8.68
CA VAL A 107 4.96 13.04 7.59
C VAL A 107 6.05 12.07 8.01
N VAL A 108 6.33 11.09 7.15
CA VAL A 108 7.51 10.22 7.26
C VAL A 108 8.25 10.29 5.93
N PRO A 109 9.45 10.90 5.88
CA PRO A 109 10.25 11.00 4.67
C PRO A 109 10.58 9.63 4.08
N ALA A 110 10.82 9.58 2.77
CA ALA A 110 11.38 8.40 2.12
C ALA A 110 12.74 8.03 2.75
N GLY A 111 13.00 6.73 2.96
CA GLY A 111 14.26 6.25 3.53
C GLY A 111 14.45 6.48 5.04
N ASP A 112 13.48 7.10 5.72
CA ASP A 112 13.49 7.22 7.19
C ASP A 112 13.59 5.83 7.88
N LYS A 113 14.39 5.72 8.93
CA LYS A 113 14.57 4.48 9.72
C LYS A 113 13.26 3.84 10.17
N ARG A 114 12.18 4.61 10.35
CA ARG A 114 10.84 4.13 10.72
C ARG A 114 10.19 3.23 9.66
N TRP A 115 10.74 3.14 8.45
CA TRP A 115 10.34 2.16 7.44
C TRP A 115 10.88 0.75 7.71
N GLN A 116 11.69 0.57 8.74
CA GLN A 116 12.18 -0.72 9.20
C GLN A 116 11.68 -0.97 10.62
N TRP A 117 10.99 -2.10 10.82
CA TRP A 117 10.60 -2.49 12.16
C TRP A 117 11.83 -2.82 13.00
N LEU A 118 11.75 -2.50 14.28
CA LEU A 118 12.79 -2.85 15.24
C LEU A 118 12.76 -4.35 15.50
N ILE A 119 13.93 -4.91 15.74
CA ILE A 119 14.04 -6.28 16.23
C ILE A 119 13.47 -6.29 17.66
N PRO A 120 12.62 -7.27 18.04
CA PRO A 120 12.08 -7.34 19.38
C PRO A 120 13.18 -7.39 20.44
N VAL A 121 12.97 -6.69 21.55
CA VAL A 121 13.94 -6.60 22.65
C VAL A 121 14.24 -7.98 23.25
N ASP A 122 13.25 -8.86 23.29
CA ASP A 122 13.42 -10.23 23.80
C ASP A 122 14.43 -11.04 22.96
N GLU A 123 14.45 -10.84 21.64
CA GLU A 123 15.42 -11.49 20.76
C GLU A 123 16.85 -10.98 21.05
N ILE A 124 17.01 -9.67 21.23
CA ILE A 124 18.30 -9.05 21.56
C ILE A 124 18.82 -9.52 22.92
N ASN A 125 17.93 -9.61 23.91
CA ASN A 125 18.27 -10.11 25.24
C ASN A 125 18.64 -11.60 25.22
N ALA A 126 17.99 -12.40 24.36
CA ALA A 126 18.25 -13.82 24.24
C ALA A 126 19.55 -14.13 23.48
N ASN A 127 19.91 -13.31 22.49
CA ASN A 127 21.10 -13.53 21.66
C ASN A 127 21.93 -12.24 21.52
N PRO A 128 23.09 -12.13 22.21
CA PRO A 128 23.92 -10.93 22.19
C PRO A 128 24.60 -10.67 20.83
N LEU A 129 24.53 -11.60 19.87
CA LEU A 129 25.00 -11.38 18.50
C LEU A 129 24.00 -10.60 17.64
N ILE A 130 22.76 -10.41 18.11
CA ILE A 130 21.75 -9.62 17.42
C ILE A 130 22.05 -8.14 17.63
N ILE A 131 22.23 -7.43 16.52
CA ILE A 131 22.46 -5.99 16.48
C ILE A 131 21.15 -5.32 16.07
N GLN A 132 20.71 -4.31 16.84
CA GLN A 132 19.51 -3.55 16.52
C GLN A 132 19.71 -2.69 15.26
N ASN A 133 18.61 -2.44 14.55
CA ASN A 133 18.56 -1.46 13.47
C ASN A 133 18.86 -0.04 13.99
N GLU A 134 19.17 0.91 13.10
CA GLU A 134 19.38 2.30 13.50
C GLU A 134 18.12 2.89 14.18
N LEU A 135 18.31 3.44 15.38
CA LEU A 135 17.24 3.98 16.24
C LEU A 135 16.94 5.43 15.97
#